data_AF-A0A2R6EWF1-F1
#
_entry.id   AF-A0A2R6EWF1-F1
#
_cell.length_a   1.000
_cell.length_b   1.000
_cell.length_c   1.000
_cell.angle_alpha   90.00
_cell.angle_beta   90.00
_cell.angle_gamma   90.00
#
_symmetry.space_group_name_H-M   'P 1'
#
loop_
_entity.id
_entity.type
_entity.pdbx_description
1 polymer ?
#
loop_
_entity_poly.entity_id
_entity_poly.type
_entity_poly.pdbx_seq_one_letter_code
_entity_poly.pdbx_strand_id
1 'polypeptide(L)'
;MSSIELTPSQKKILEALINLHRDAESAVKGEEIAEEVDRNPGTIRNQMQSLKALQLVEGVPGPKGGYKPTGTAYDALQIQEMEQAADVPLRHEGEAIPGANVQEINLTSVHHPELCRAEVRLQGSISDFHEGDSVTVGPTPLSKLRIAGTLDGKDDTNSSLILTIDEMRAPAEGETPEK
;
A
#
# COMPACT_ATOMS: atom_id res chain seq x y z
N MET A 1 -14.94 -12.46 -8.54
CA MET A 1 -14.75 -11.59 -9.73
C MET A 1 -13.40 -11.94 -10.32
N SER A 2 -13.28 -11.99 -11.65
CA SER A 2 -11.99 -12.30 -12.30
C SER A 2 -11.00 -11.17 -12.03
N SER A 3 -9.85 -11.45 -11.43
CA SER A 3 -8.80 -10.45 -11.24
C SER A 3 -8.18 -10.12 -12.60
N ILE A 4 -8.01 -8.83 -12.88
CA ILE A 4 -7.32 -8.37 -14.08
C ILE A 4 -5.84 -8.23 -13.71
N GLU A 5 -5.00 -9.13 -14.22
CA GLU A 5 -3.54 -9.00 -14.05
C GLU A 5 -2.99 -7.96 -15.04
N LEU A 6 -2.34 -6.92 -14.50
CA LEU A 6 -1.66 -5.90 -15.29
C LEU A 6 -0.15 -6.09 -15.19
N THR A 7 0.53 -5.92 -16.32
CA THR A 7 1.99 -5.82 -16.29
C THR A 7 2.43 -4.56 -15.53
N PRO A 8 3.66 -4.52 -14.97
CA PRO A 8 4.17 -3.32 -14.28
C PRO A 8 4.10 -2.06 -15.13
N SER A 9 4.32 -2.19 -16.45
CA SER A 9 4.20 -1.06 -17.38
C SER A 9 2.77 -0.59 -17.54
N GLN A 10 1.79 -1.49 -17.61
CA GLN A 10 0.38 -1.14 -17.73
C GLN A 10 -0.14 -0.50 -16.45
N LYS A 11 0.25 -1.03 -15.28
CA LYS A 11 -0.05 -0.46 -13.97
C LYS A 11 0.44 0.98 -13.87
N LYS A 12 1.73 1.24 -14.16
CA LYS A 12 2.33 2.58 -14.15
C LYS A 12 1.61 3.56 -15.09
N ILE A 13 1.23 3.11 -16.30
CA ILE A 13 0.51 3.96 -17.28
C ILE A 13 -0.91 4.27 -16.79
N LEU A 14 -1.60 3.29 -16.19
CA LEU A 14 -2.96 3.45 -15.68
C LEU A 14 -3.00 4.40 -14.46
N GLU A 15 -2.02 4.27 -13.55
CA GLU A 15 -1.81 5.19 -12.42
C GLU A 15 -1.58 6.64 -12.90
N ALA A 16 -0.66 6.83 -13.85
CA ALA A 16 -0.38 8.14 -14.43
C ALA A 16 -1.63 8.77 -15.06
N LEU A 17 -2.41 8.00 -15.81
CA LEU A 17 -3.68 8.47 -16.37
C LEU A 17 -4.66 8.93 -15.28
N ILE A 18 -4.82 8.16 -14.21
CA ILE A 18 -5.74 8.48 -13.11
C ILE A 18 -5.33 9.76 -12.40
N ASN A 19 -4.04 9.93 -12.13
CA ASN A 19 -3.50 11.12 -11.49
C ASN A 19 -3.72 12.36 -12.36
N LEU A 20 -3.32 12.30 -13.65
CA LEU A 20 -3.52 13.40 -14.59
C LEU A 20 -5.01 13.74 -14.81
N HIS A 21 -5.89 12.73 -14.83
CA HIS A 21 -7.33 12.99 -14.96
C HIS A 21 -7.90 13.70 -13.74
N ARG A 22 -7.44 13.36 -12.52
CA ARG A 22 -7.91 13.98 -11.28
C ARG A 22 -7.65 15.49 -11.27
N ASP A 23 -6.52 15.92 -11.81
CA ASP A 23 -6.14 17.34 -11.83
C ASP A 23 -6.84 18.13 -12.95
N ALA A 24 -7.13 17.47 -14.08
CA ALA A 24 -7.65 18.13 -15.27
C ALA A 24 -9.18 18.02 -15.45
N GLU A 25 -9.85 17.09 -14.73
CA GLU A 25 -11.27 16.69 -14.89
C GLU A 25 -11.73 16.47 -16.35
N SER A 26 -10.79 16.28 -17.27
CA SER A 26 -11.02 16.15 -18.71
C SER A 26 -10.17 15.04 -19.31
N ALA A 27 -10.38 14.70 -20.59
CA ALA A 27 -9.63 13.64 -21.25
C ALA A 27 -8.15 14.00 -21.34
N VAL A 28 -7.27 13.07 -20.95
CA VAL A 28 -5.82 13.27 -20.89
C VAL A 28 -5.18 12.84 -22.20
N LYS A 29 -4.29 13.65 -22.78
CA LYS A 29 -3.63 13.28 -24.05
C LYS A 29 -2.61 12.18 -23.83
N GLY A 30 -2.40 11.36 -24.87
CA GLY A 30 -1.41 10.28 -24.82
C GLY A 30 0.03 10.82 -24.67
N GLU A 31 0.29 12.02 -25.18
CA GLU A 31 1.56 12.72 -25.05
C GLU A 31 1.85 13.15 -23.60
N GLU A 32 0.83 13.60 -22.86
CA GLU A 32 0.98 13.99 -21.45
C GLU A 32 1.30 12.77 -20.58
N ILE A 33 0.61 11.65 -20.83
CA ILE A 33 0.88 10.38 -20.14
C ILE A 33 2.30 9.88 -20.47
N ALA A 34 2.73 10.02 -21.74
CA ALA A 34 4.07 9.67 -22.18
C ALA A 34 5.16 10.46 -21.47
N GLU A 35 4.95 11.76 -21.27
CA GLU A 35 5.85 12.62 -20.51
C GLU A 35 5.92 12.18 -19.04
N GLU A 36 4.77 11.94 -18.40
CA GLU A 36 4.68 11.53 -16.99
C GLU A 36 5.40 10.20 -16.71
N VAL A 37 5.29 9.22 -17.60
CA VAL A 37 5.92 7.90 -17.37
C VAL A 37 7.29 7.73 -18.01
N ASP A 38 7.83 8.78 -18.65
CA ASP A 38 9.08 8.81 -19.42
C ASP A 38 9.13 7.73 -20.52
N ARG A 39 8.14 7.78 -21.44
CA ARG A 39 7.99 6.80 -22.53
C ARG A 39 7.64 7.48 -23.84
N ASN A 40 7.90 6.77 -24.94
CA ASN A 40 7.53 7.26 -26.27
C ASN A 40 5.99 7.31 -26.45
N PRO A 41 5.41 8.41 -26.99
CA PRO A 41 3.96 8.54 -27.22
C PRO A 41 3.35 7.41 -28.06
N GLY A 42 4.07 6.88 -29.03
CA GLY A 42 3.62 5.74 -29.84
C GLY A 42 3.47 4.46 -29.00
N THR A 43 4.35 4.26 -28.01
CA THR A 43 4.24 3.15 -27.07
C THR A 43 3.05 3.32 -26.14
N ILE A 44 2.82 4.53 -25.63
CA ILE A 44 1.64 4.82 -24.80
C ILE A 44 0.37 4.55 -25.59
N ARG A 45 0.26 5.06 -26.82
CA ARG A 45 -0.90 4.78 -27.67
C ARG A 45 -1.19 3.29 -27.80
N ASN A 46 -0.17 2.45 -27.98
CA ASN A 46 -0.31 1.00 -28.05
C ASN A 46 -0.80 0.40 -26.72
N GLN A 47 -0.19 0.79 -25.59
CA GLN A 47 -0.59 0.33 -24.26
C GLN A 47 -2.02 0.76 -23.92
N MET A 48 -2.43 1.96 -24.31
CA MET A 48 -3.80 2.43 -24.13
C MET A 48 -4.82 1.66 -24.97
N GLN A 49 -4.44 1.12 -26.14
CA GLN A 49 -5.32 0.19 -26.86
C GLN A 49 -5.51 -1.12 -26.08
N SER A 50 -4.43 -1.65 -25.49
CA SER A 50 -4.51 -2.85 -24.64
C SER A 50 -5.37 -2.60 -23.39
N LEU A 51 -5.16 -1.49 -22.70
CA LEU A 51 -5.97 -1.09 -21.53
C LEU A 51 -7.44 -0.85 -21.89
N LYS A 52 -7.71 -0.34 -23.10
CA LYS A 52 -9.08 -0.17 -23.61
C LYS A 52 -9.76 -1.51 -23.87
N ALA A 53 -9.03 -2.49 -24.39
CA ALA A 53 -9.55 -3.85 -24.57
C ALA A 53 -9.91 -4.52 -23.23
N LEU A 54 -9.22 -4.15 -22.15
CA LEU A 54 -9.51 -4.57 -20.78
C LEU A 54 -10.63 -3.73 -20.12
N GLN A 55 -11.25 -2.79 -20.84
CA GLN A 55 -12.28 -1.87 -20.33
C GLN A 55 -11.81 -0.97 -19.18
N LEU A 56 -10.50 -0.77 -19.03
CA LEU A 56 -9.92 0.08 -17.99
C LEU A 56 -9.86 1.56 -18.45
N VAL A 57 -9.83 1.79 -19.76
CA VAL A 57 -9.77 3.16 -20.30
C VAL A 57 -10.73 3.34 -21.47
N GLU A 58 -11.29 4.54 -21.57
CA GLU A 58 -12.08 5.02 -22.69
C GLU A 58 -11.25 5.97 -23.55
N GLY A 59 -11.41 5.87 -24.87
CA GLY A 59 -10.78 6.80 -25.81
C GLY A 59 -11.79 7.85 -26.26
N VAL A 60 -11.47 9.13 -26.05
CA VAL A 60 -12.27 10.27 -26.49
C VAL A 60 -11.71 10.80 -27.81
N PRO A 61 -12.49 10.86 -28.90
CA PRO A 61 -12.01 11.35 -30.20
C PRO A 61 -11.98 12.89 -30.25
N GLY A 62 -11.21 13.43 -31.20
CA GLY A 62 -11.19 14.86 -31.54
C GLY A 62 -9.94 15.61 -31.05
N PRO A 63 -9.86 16.93 -31.30
CA PRO A 63 -8.68 17.75 -30.98
C PRO A 63 -8.48 18.00 -29.48
N LYS A 64 -9.56 17.86 -28.69
CA LYS A 64 -9.54 17.78 -27.21
C LYS A 64 -9.72 16.34 -26.72
N GLY A 65 -9.52 15.39 -27.62
CA GLY A 65 -9.60 13.97 -27.33
C GLY A 65 -8.39 13.48 -26.54
N GLY A 66 -8.45 12.22 -26.13
CA GLY A 66 -7.47 11.63 -25.24
C GLY A 66 -8.05 10.39 -24.60
N TYR A 67 -7.71 10.16 -23.34
CA TYR A 67 -8.10 8.99 -22.60
C TYR A 67 -8.75 9.36 -21.27
N LYS A 68 -9.68 8.51 -20.84
CA LYS A 68 -10.31 8.59 -19.52
C LYS A 68 -10.24 7.23 -18.84
N PRO A 69 -9.88 7.15 -17.55
CA PRO A 69 -10.05 5.94 -16.75
C PRO A 69 -11.54 5.63 -16.57
N THR A 70 -11.87 4.34 -16.55
CA THR A 70 -13.20 3.85 -16.16
C THR A 70 -13.27 3.57 -14.66
N GLY A 71 -14.46 3.34 -14.11
CA GLY A 71 -14.59 2.84 -12.72
C GLY A 71 -13.76 1.59 -12.47
N THR A 72 -13.75 0.66 -13.44
CA THR A 72 -12.97 -0.59 -13.37
C THR A 72 -11.46 -0.36 -13.29
N ALA A 73 -10.92 0.76 -13.80
CA ALA A 73 -9.51 1.08 -13.61
C ALA A 73 -9.16 1.38 -12.15
N TYR A 74 -10.03 2.11 -11.44
CA TYR A 74 -9.84 2.38 -10.02
C TYR A 74 -9.89 1.08 -9.22
N ASP A 75 -10.89 0.23 -9.49
CA ASP A 75 -11.03 -1.07 -8.83
C ASP A 75 -9.83 -1.98 -9.12
N ALA A 76 -9.36 -2.04 -10.37
CA ALA A 76 -8.24 -2.89 -10.76
C ALA A 76 -6.92 -2.49 -10.08
N LEU A 77 -6.66 -1.18 -9.93
CA LEU A 77 -5.48 -0.72 -9.20
C LEU A 77 -5.59 -0.98 -7.69
N GLN A 78 -6.75 -0.75 -7.08
CA GLN A 78 -6.96 -1.06 -5.66
C GLN A 78 -6.79 -2.55 -5.37
N ILE A 79 -7.34 -3.44 -6.21
CA ILE A 79 -7.19 -4.89 -6.07
C ILE A 79 -5.71 -5.29 -6.20
N GLN A 80 -4.98 -4.71 -7.16
CA GLN A 80 -3.55 -5.00 -7.31
C GLN A 80 -2.67 -4.41 -6.22
N GLU A 81 -3.04 -3.28 -5.63
CA GLU A 81 -2.38 -2.75 -4.43
C GLU A 81 -2.60 -3.69 -3.23
N MET A 82 -3.79 -4.25 -3.07
CA MET A 82 -4.05 -5.27 -2.06
C MET A 82 -3.25 -6.56 -2.30
N GLU A 83 -3.09 -7.00 -3.55
CA GLU A 83 -2.25 -8.15 -3.92
C GLU A 83 -0.73 -7.85 -3.78
N GLN A 84 -0.33 -6.58 -3.74
CA GLN A 84 1.07 -6.13 -3.55
C GLN A 84 1.31 -5.49 -2.18
N ALA A 85 0.41 -5.66 -1.21
CA ALA A 85 0.64 -5.16 0.15
C ALA A 85 1.89 -5.84 0.71
N ALA A 86 2.99 -5.10 0.74
CA ALA A 86 4.26 -5.62 1.25
C ALA A 86 4.07 -5.99 2.72
N ASP A 87 4.42 -7.24 3.06
CA ASP A 87 4.27 -7.75 4.41
C ASP A 87 5.05 -6.88 5.39
N VAL A 88 4.35 -6.39 6.41
CA VAL A 88 4.93 -5.75 7.57
C VAL A 88 4.97 -6.82 8.66
N PRO A 89 6.14 -7.44 8.90
CA PRO A 89 6.21 -8.60 9.79
C PRO A 89 5.97 -8.17 11.23
N LEU A 90 5.50 -9.15 12.01
CA LEU A 90 5.33 -9.02 13.44
C LEU A 90 6.16 -10.11 14.14
N ARG A 91 6.90 -9.73 15.19
CA ARG A 91 7.52 -10.67 16.12
C ARG A 91 6.87 -10.57 17.49
N HIS A 92 6.67 -11.71 18.11
CA HIS A 92 6.15 -11.88 19.47
C HIS A 92 7.21 -12.65 20.27
N GLU A 93 7.64 -12.09 21.41
CA GLU A 93 8.71 -12.68 22.24
C GLU A 93 10.00 -12.99 21.45
N GLY A 94 10.27 -12.18 20.41
CA GLY A 94 11.43 -12.34 19.53
C GLY A 94 11.25 -13.34 18.38
N GLU A 95 10.16 -14.13 18.37
CA GLU A 95 9.85 -15.07 17.30
C GLU A 95 8.94 -14.43 16.24
N ALA A 96 9.24 -14.64 14.96
CA ALA A 96 8.39 -14.16 13.87
C ALA A 96 7.11 -14.98 13.82
N ILE A 97 5.94 -14.31 13.81
CA ILE A 97 4.65 -15.00 13.71
C ILE A 97 4.35 -15.25 12.22
N PRO A 98 4.32 -16.52 11.77
CA PRO A 98 4.04 -16.82 10.37
C PRO A 98 2.62 -16.40 10.00
N GLY A 99 2.48 -15.58 8.96
CA GLY A 99 1.18 -15.13 8.45
C GLY A 99 0.55 -13.96 9.21
N ALA A 100 1.20 -13.42 10.24
CA ALA A 100 0.80 -12.14 10.84
C ALA A 100 1.32 -11.00 9.96
N ASN A 101 0.40 -10.22 9.40
CA ASN A 101 0.72 -9.02 8.63
C ASN A 101 0.07 -7.79 9.27
N VAL A 102 0.86 -6.74 9.48
CA VAL A 102 0.39 -5.49 10.07
C VAL A 102 -0.26 -4.63 9.00
N GLN A 103 -1.55 -4.33 9.19
CA GLN A 103 -2.34 -3.51 8.26
C GLN A 103 -2.22 -2.02 8.58
N GLU A 104 -2.11 -1.67 9.85
CA GLU A 104 -2.17 -0.28 10.30
C GLU A 104 -1.34 -0.08 11.58
N ILE A 105 -0.69 1.07 11.69
CA ILE A 105 0.05 1.50 12.89
C ILE A 105 -0.41 2.92 13.24
N ASN A 106 -1.13 3.05 14.35
CA ASN A 106 -1.64 4.31 14.87
C ASN A 106 -0.86 4.74 16.11
N LEU A 107 -0.02 5.77 15.97
CA LEU A 107 0.73 6.33 17.09
C LEU A 107 -0.17 7.26 17.90
N THR A 108 -0.35 6.94 19.17
CA THR A 108 -1.15 7.72 20.12
C THR A 108 -0.25 8.26 21.24
N SER A 109 -0.66 9.38 21.83
CA SER A 109 0.06 9.99 22.96
C SER A 109 1.53 10.36 22.68
N VAL A 110 1.89 10.63 21.42
CA VAL A 110 3.26 11.01 21.00
C VAL A 110 3.81 12.28 21.67
N HIS A 111 2.94 13.10 22.25
CA HIS A 111 3.29 14.32 22.98
C HIS A 111 3.59 14.06 24.46
N HIS A 112 3.27 12.87 24.97
CA HIS A 112 3.51 12.50 26.36
C HIS A 112 5.00 12.17 26.53
N PRO A 113 5.71 12.78 27.49
CA PRO A 113 7.17 12.66 27.60
C PRO A 113 7.66 11.24 27.91
N GLU A 114 6.80 10.39 28.49
CA GLU A 114 7.18 9.04 28.94
C GLU A 114 6.21 7.93 28.49
N LEU A 115 5.12 8.26 27.78
CA LEU A 115 4.06 7.28 27.42
C LEU A 115 3.67 7.46 25.96
N CYS A 116 4.55 7.03 25.06
CA CYS A 116 4.20 6.89 23.66
C CYS A 116 3.50 5.53 23.47
N ARG A 117 2.31 5.54 22.88
CA ARG A 117 1.51 4.33 22.65
C ARG A 117 1.32 4.10 21.16
N ALA A 118 1.16 2.84 20.77
CA ALA A 118 0.79 2.48 19.41
C ALA A 118 -0.40 1.52 19.44
N GLU A 119 -1.39 1.77 18.59
CA GLU A 119 -2.38 0.77 18.24
C GLU A 119 -1.96 0.13 16.90
N VAL A 120 -1.85 -1.20 16.89
CA VAL A 120 -1.35 -1.97 15.75
C VAL A 120 -2.44 -2.92 15.30
N ARG A 121 -2.94 -2.74 14.08
CA ARG A 121 -3.99 -3.59 13.52
C ARG A 121 -3.39 -4.72 12.70
N LEU A 122 -3.85 -5.94 12.98
CA LEU A 122 -3.32 -7.16 12.37
C LEU A 122 -4.33 -7.81 11.45
N GLN A 123 -3.81 -8.35 10.34
CA GLN A 123 -4.49 -9.36 9.55
C GLN A 123 -4.18 -10.73 10.16
N GLY A 124 -5.12 -11.27 10.93
CA GLY A 124 -4.97 -12.58 11.56
C GLY A 124 -5.58 -12.66 12.95
N SER A 125 -5.34 -13.79 13.61
CA SER A 125 -5.75 -14.02 14.99
C SER A 125 -4.78 -13.34 15.97
N ILE A 126 -5.32 -12.75 17.03
CA ILE A 126 -4.54 -12.16 18.15
C ILE A 126 -4.74 -12.92 19.47
N SER A 127 -5.25 -14.15 19.40
CA SER A 127 -5.53 -14.97 20.58
C SER A 127 -4.29 -15.27 21.42
N ASP A 128 -3.14 -15.43 20.77
CA ASP A 128 -1.89 -15.87 21.41
C ASP A 128 -1.11 -14.72 22.09
N PHE A 129 -1.59 -13.48 21.96
CA PHE A 129 -1.00 -12.30 22.60
C PHE A 129 -1.62 -12.05 23.98
N HIS A 130 -0.76 -11.74 24.94
CA HIS A 130 -1.09 -11.49 26.33
C HIS A 130 -0.45 -10.18 26.80
N GLU A 131 -1.10 -9.51 27.75
CA GLU A 131 -0.55 -8.30 28.36
C GLU A 131 0.81 -8.58 28.99
N GLY A 132 1.77 -7.68 28.76
CA GLY A 132 3.16 -7.82 29.16
C GLY A 132 4.08 -8.44 28.11
N ASP A 133 3.53 -8.96 27.01
CA ASP A 133 4.34 -9.57 25.95
C ASP A 133 5.15 -8.51 25.18
N SER A 134 6.37 -8.89 24.79
CA SER A 134 7.23 -8.10 23.91
C SER A 134 6.80 -8.28 22.46
N VAL A 135 6.49 -7.17 21.80
CA VAL A 135 6.05 -7.15 20.39
C VAL A 135 6.96 -6.23 19.58
N THR A 136 7.40 -6.72 18.43
CA THR A 136 8.11 -5.92 17.43
C THR A 136 7.32 -5.86 16.14
N VAL A 137 7.06 -4.66 15.64
CA VAL A 137 6.35 -4.36 14.39
C VAL A 137 7.33 -3.85 13.35
N GLY A 138 7.25 -4.38 12.14
CA GLY A 138 8.08 -3.99 11.01
C GLY A 138 9.40 -4.78 10.90
N PRO A 139 10.30 -4.39 9.99
CA PRO A 139 10.39 -3.06 9.38
C PRO A 139 9.31 -2.78 8.32
N THR A 140 8.79 -1.55 8.29
CA THR A 140 7.86 -1.12 7.22
C THR A 140 8.57 -0.99 5.86
N PRO A 141 7.88 -1.14 4.73
CA PRO A 141 8.52 -1.31 3.42
C PRO A 141 9.31 -0.08 2.96
N LEU A 142 8.77 1.12 3.20
CA LEU A 142 9.31 2.39 2.69
C LEU A 142 10.44 2.94 3.58
N SER A 143 10.15 3.24 4.85
CA SER A 143 11.09 3.92 5.76
C SER A 143 11.91 2.96 6.61
N LYS A 144 11.65 1.65 6.52
CA LYS A 144 12.23 0.63 7.41
C LYS A 144 11.95 0.96 8.87
N LEU A 145 10.76 1.47 9.16
CA LEU A 145 10.33 1.79 10.52
C LEU A 145 10.13 0.49 11.30
N ARG A 146 10.82 0.37 12.42
CA ARG A 146 10.64 -0.69 13.41
C ARG A 146 10.13 -0.06 14.71
N ILE A 147 9.11 -0.67 15.28
CA ILE A 147 8.57 -0.31 16.60
C ILE A 147 8.71 -1.54 17.49
N ALA A 148 9.36 -1.38 18.63
CA ALA A 148 9.38 -2.38 19.69
C ALA A 148 8.62 -1.81 20.89
N GLY A 149 7.78 -2.64 21.49
CA GLY A 149 6.96 -2.24 22.63
C GLY A 149 6.46 -3.43 23.41
N THR A 150 5.85 -3.12 24.53
CA THR A 150 5.21 -4.08 25.44
C THR A 150 3.70 -3.98 25.29
N LEU A 151 3.00 -5.13 25.21
CA LEU A 151 1.55 -5.16 25.07
C LEU A 151 0.86 -4.68 26.35
N ASP A 152 0.09 -3.59 26.24
CA ASP A 152 -0.72 -3.01 27.32
C ASP A 152 -2.18 -3.52 27.26
N GLY A 153 -2.63 -3.98 26.09
CA GLY A 153 -3.97 -4.53 25.92
C GLY A 153 -4.24 -4.96 24.48
N LYS A 154 -5.39 -5.59 24.25
CA LYS A 154 -5.84 -6.00 22.91
C LYS A 154 -7.34 -5.77 22.70
N ASP A 155 -7.73 -5.54 21.46
CA ASP A 155 -9.13 -5.47 21.02
C ASP A 155 -9.41 -6.59 20.02
N ASP A 156 -10.04 -7.66 20.50
CA ASP A 156 -10.42 -8.83 19.70
C ASP A 156 -11.46 -8.51 18.62
N THR A 157 -12.23 -7.42 18.75
CA THR A 157 -13.25 -7.02 17.76
C THR A 157 -12.61 -6.44 16.52
N ASN A 158 -11.58 -5.63 16.70
CA ASN A 158 -10.88 -4.93 15.62
C ASN A 158 -9.56 -5.60 15.21
N SER A 159 -9.19 -6.70 15.87
CA SER A 159 -7.89 -7.37 15.73
C SER A 159 -6.73 -6.39 15.93
N SER A 160 -6.80 -5.56 16.99
CA SER A 160 -5.77 -4.57 17.30
C SER A 160 -5.03 -4.84 18.61
N LEU A 161 -3.75 -4.53 18.63
CA LEU A 161 -2.85 -4.61 19.77
C LEU A 161 -2.49 -3.20 20.23
N ILE A 162 -2.58 -2.95 21.53
CA ILE A 162 -2.24 -1.67 22.15
C ILE A 162 -0.88 -1.84 22.82
N LEU A 163 0.13 -1.19 22.27
CA LEU A 163 1.51 -1.26 22.74
C LEU A 163 1.89 0.02 23.49
N THR A 164 2.62 -0.14 24.59
CA THR A 164 3.50 0.92 25.11
C THR A 164 4.82 0.81 24.37
N ILE A 165 5.25 1.91 23.72
CA ILE A 165 6.43 1.90 22.85
C ILE A 165 7.70 2.04 23.68
N ASP A 166 8.60 1.06 23.56
CA ASP A 166 9.92 1.05 24.20
C ASP A 166 10.98 1.65 23.26
N GLU A 167 10.89 1.35 21.97
CA GLU A 167 11.81 1.84 20.94
C GLU A 167 11.08 2.08 19.61
N MET A 168 11.37 3.21 18.95
CA MET A 168 10.97 3.46 17.58
C MET A 168 12.17 3.91 16.77
N ARG A 169 12.49 3.17 15.71
CA ARG A 169 13.69 3.41 14.90
C ARG A 169 13.41 3.34 13.41
N ALA A 170 13.87 4.35 12.67
CA ALA A 170 13.88 4.37 11.21
C ALA A 170 15.14 5.13 10.70
N PRO A 171 15.89 4.58 9.74
CA PRO A 171 15.81 3.22 9.24
C PRO A 171 16.36 2.21 10.26
N ALA A 172 15.66 1.10 10.45
CA ALA A 172 16.23 -0.06 11.12
C ALA A 172 17.07 -0.86 10.10
N GLU A 173 18.35 -0.53 9.95
CA GLU A 173 19.29 -1.34 9.15
C GLU A 173 19.58 -2.66 9.88
N GLY A 174 19.44 -3.82 9.22
CA GLY A 174 20.02 -5.07 9.74
C GLY A 174 19.42 -6.42 9.34
N GLU A 175 18.13 -6.55 9.02
CA GLU A 175 17.55 -7.86 8.67
C GLU A 175 16.53 -7.72 7.54
N THR A 176 17.01 -7.78 6.30
CA THR A 176 16.17 -8.15 5.15
C THR A 176 15.59 -9.54 5.40
N PRO A 177 14.28 -9.79 5.19
CA PRO A 177 13.82 -11.15 4.97
C PRO A 177 14.55 -11.65 3.72
N GLU A 178 15.27 -12.76 3.83
CA GLU A 178 15.75 -13.45 2.63
C GLU A 178 14.56 -13.78 1.73
N LYS A 179 14.78 -13.56 0.43
CA LYS A 179 13.83 -13.77 -0.66
C LYS A 179 13.29 -15.20 -0.73
#